data_AF-A0A7K0EP51-F1
#
_entry.id   AF-A0A7K0EP51-F1
#
_cell.length_a   1.000
_cell.length_b   1.000
_cell.length_c   1.000
_cell.angle_alpha   90.00
_cell.angle_beta   90.00
_cell.angle_gamma   90.00
#
_symmetry.space_group_name_H-M   'P 1'
#
loop_
_entity.id
_entity.type
_entity.pdbx_description
1 polymer ?
#
loop_
_entity_poly.entity_id
_entity_poly.type
_entity_poly.pdbx_seq_one_letter_code
_entity_poly.pdbx_strand_id
1 'polypeptide(L)'
;MANLKLRAILLFYRTFWPFSNALTVGIIWAFFLQLTAYFHLFIVIFLWFKLLSAAGIWYLIRKIYKAQFWFYHNLGLSERVLFGGAFLIDLLIGFLLAFSTYQLLLLL
;
A
#
# COMPACT_ATOMS: atom_id res chain seq x y z
N MET A 1 -1.85 11.50 22.08
CA MET A 1 -0.68 11.34 21.17
C MET A 1 -0.89 10.29 20.07
N ALA A 2 -1.42 9.09 20.34
CA ALA A 2 -1.62 8.04 19.31
C ALA A 2 -2.46 8.49 18.10
N ASN A 3 -3.55 9.23 18.34
CA ASN A 3 -4.41 9.78 17.28
C ASN A 3 -3.68 10.73 16.31
N LEU A 4 -2.70 11.51 16.80
CA LEU A 4 -1.93 12.43 15.96
C LEU A 4 -1.02 11.66 15.01
N LYS A 5 -0.38 10.59 15.51
CA LYS A 5 0.50 9.73 14.71
C LYS A 5 -0.26 9.04 13.59
N LEU A 6 -1.43 8.46 13.90
CA LEU A 6 -2.27 7.81 12.90
C LEU A 6 -2.75 8.80 11.83
N ARG A 7 -3.19 10.01 12.23
CA ARG A 7 -3.59 11.07 11.29
C ARG A 7 -2.44 11.50 10.37
N ALA A 8 -1.23 11.64 10.91
CA ALA A 8 -0.05 11.97 10.13
C ALA A 8 0.31 10.87 9.12
N ILE A 9 0.23 9.61 9.53
CA ILE A 9 0.43 8.45 8.63
C ILE A 9 -0.63 8.43 7.52
N LEU A 10 -1.91 8.67 7.85
CA LEU A 10 -2.99 8.72 6.86
C LEU A 10 -2.81 9.89 5.87
N LEU A 11 -2.41 11.06 6.38
CA LEU A 11 -2.13 12.23 5.55
C LEU A 11 -0.96 11.94 4.59
N PHE A 12 0.07 11.26 5.08
CA PHE A 12 1.21 10.84 4.29
C PHE A 12 0.83 9.78 3.24
N TYR A 13 0.01 8.79 3.62
CA TYR A 13 -0.53 7.77 2.72
C TYR A 13 -1.34 8.40 1.57
N ARG A 14 -2.06 9.49 1.86
CA ARG A 14 -2.84 10.24 0.86
C ARG A 14 -2.00 10.74 -0.32
N THR A 15 -0.69 10.89 -0.17
CA THR A 15 0.19 11.36 -1.25
C THR A 15 0.34 10.32 -2.37
N PHE A 16 0.26 9.03 -2.05
CA PHE A 16 0.56 7.96 -3.02
C PHE A 16 -0.50 6.86 -3.10
N TRP A 17 -1.54 6.89 -2.25
CA TRP A 17 -2.60 5.89 -2.27
C TRP A 17 -3.27 5.66 -3.64
N PRO A 18 -3.54 6.65 -4.52
CA PRO A 18 -4.28 6.34 -5.74
C PRO A 18 -3.40 5.53 -6.69
N PHE A 19 -2.10 5.82 -6.73
CA PHE A 19 -1.14 5.08 -7.53
C PHE A 19 -0.93 3.66 -6.99
N SER A 20 -0.74 3.51 -5.67
CA SER A 20 -0.53 2.18 -5.09
C SER A 20 -1.76 1.27 -5.22
N ASN A 21 -2.96 1.84 -5.06
CA ASN A 21 -4.21 1.09 -5.25
C ASN A 21 -4.47 0.79 -6.73
N ALA A 22 -4.16 1.68 -7.66
CA ALA A 22 -4.25 1.39 -9.09
C ALA A 22 -3.35 0.22 -9.49
N LEU A 23 -2.12 0.16 -8.98
CA LEU A 23 -1.21 -0.97 -9.15
C LEU A 23 -1.78 -2.27 -8.56
N THR A 24 -2.41 -2.18 -7.38
CA THR A 24 -3.06 -3.32 -6.71
C THR A 24 -4.24 -3.85 -7.53
N VAL A 25 -5.10 -2.97 -8.04
CA VAL A 25 -6.21 -3.36 -8.93
C VAL A 25 -5.67 -3.94 -10.23
N GLY A 26 -4.62 -3.34 -10.81
CA GLY A 26 -3.99 -3.83 -12.04
C GLY A 26 -3.48 -5.26 -11.92
N ILE A 27 -2.83 -5.62 -10.80
CA ILE A 27 -2.36 -6.99 -10.60
C ILE A 27 -3.51 -7.96 -10.32
N ILE A 28 -4.55 -7.56 -9.56
CA ILE A 28 -5.75 -8.39 -9.36
C ILE A 28 -6.42 -8.66 -10.71
N TRP A 29 -6.56 -7.63 -11.55
CA TRP A 29 -7.13 -7.75 -12.88
C TRP A 29 -6.31 -8.68 -13.79
N ALA A 30 -4.98 -8.55 -13.77
CA ALA A 30 -4.09 -9.40 -14.58
C ALA A 30 -4.22 -10.90 -14.23
N PHE A 31 -4.53 -11.22 -12.97
CA PHE A 31 -4.71 -12.58 -12.49
C PHE A 31 -6.18 -13.00 -12.35
N PHE A 32 -7.14 -12.18 -12.79
CA PHE A 32 -8.56 -12.32 -12.47
C PHE A 32 -9.12 -13.72 -12.75
N LEU A 33 -8.87 -14.27 -13.94
CA LEU A 33 -9.35 -15.60 -14.34
C LEU A 33 -8.66 -16.76 -13.61
N GLN A 34 -7.45 -16.54 -13.10
CA GLN A 34 -6.60 -17.55 -12.48
C GLN A 34 -6.67 -17.49 -10.96
N LEU A 35 -7.35 -16.48 -10.42
CA LEU A 35 -7.36 -16.16 -9.00
C LEU A 35 -7.96 -17.29 -8.16
N THR A 36 -8.99 -17.97 -8.65
CA THR A 36 -9.64 -19.08 -7.94
C THR A 36 -8.77 -20.34 -7.87
N ALA A 37 -8.09 -20.67 -8.96
CA ALA A 37 -7.23 -21.85 -9.06
C ALA A 37 -5.89 -21.68 -8.33
N TYR A 38 -5.32 -20.47 -8.33
CA TYR A 38 -3.95 -20.21 -7.88
C TYR A 38 -3.85 -19.09 -6.85
N PHE A 39 -4.86 -18.91 -5.99
CA PHE A 39 -4.91 -17.82 -5.02
C PHE A 39 -3.65 -17.74 -4.14
N HIS A 40 -3.15 -18.87 -3.65
CA HIS A 40 -1.97 -18.93 -2.80
C HIS A 40 -0.71 -18.43 -3.53
N LEU A 41 -0.50 -18.79 -4.80
CA LEU A 41 0.59 -18.26 -5.62
C LEU A 41 0.40 -16.77 -5.91
N PHE A 42 -0.84 -16.35 -6.18
CA PHE A 42 -1.17 -14.94 -6.34
C PHE A 42 -0.77 -14.12 -5.12
N ILE A 43 -1.04 -14.59 -3.89
CA ILE A 43 -0.63 -13.89 -2.67
C ILE A 43 0.89 -13.70 -2.60
N VAL A 44 1.68 -14.69 -2.97
CA VAL A 44 3.14 -14.59 -2.98
C VAL A 44 3.60 -13.54 -4.00
N ILE A 45 3.08 -13.60 -5.23
CA ILE A 45 3.39 -12.62 -6.29
C ILE A 45 2.96 -11.22 -5.89
N PHE A 46 1.76 -11.10 -5.32
CA PHE A 46 1.19 -9.86 -4.81
C PHE A 46 2.07 -9.23 -3.74
N LEU A 47 2.56 -10.01 -2.78
CA LEU A 47 3.47 -9.54 -1.75
C LEU A 47 4.77 -9.00 -2.33
N TRP A 48 5.40 -9.74 -3.26
CA TRP A 48 6.60 -9.28 -3.95
C TRP A 48 6.35 -7.97 -4.70
N PHE A 49 5.22 -7.89 -5.39
CA PHE A 49 4.84 -6.69 -6.12
C PHE A 49 4.61 -5.48 -5.19
N LYS A 50 3.96 -5.67 -4.04
CA LYS A 50 3.77 -4.63 -3.03
C LYS A 50 5.10 -4.17 -2.41
N LEU A 51 6.04 -5.09 -2.18
CA LEU A 51 7.37 -4.74 -1.68
C LEU A 51 8.16 -3.91 -2.70
N LEU A 52 8.16 -4.32 -3.97
CA LEU A 52 8.85 -3.60 -5.05
C LEU A 52 8.23 -2.22 -5.30
N SER A 53 6.89 -2.13 -5.34
CA SER A 53 6.21 -0.85 -5.51
C SER A 53 6.43 0.07 -4.31
N ALA A 54 6.43 -0.45 -3.09
CA ALA A 54 6.74 0.32 -1.89
C ALA A 54 8.17 0.86 -1.89
N ALA A 55 9.16 0.08 -2.35
CA ALA A 55 10.53 0.55 -2.52
C ALA A 55 10.61 1.68 -3.56
N GLY A 56 9.91 1.54 -4.69
CA GLY A 56 9.82 2.58 -5.72
C GLY A 56 9.15 3.87 -5.20
N ILE A 57 8.03 3.74 -4.50
CA ILE A 57 7.31 4.85 -3.85
C ILE A 57 8.22 5.54 -2.84
N TRP A 58 8.95 4.77 -2.02
CA TRP A 58 9.89 5.32 -1.05
C TRP A 58 10.95 6.19 -1.70
N TYR A 59 11.56 5.68 -2.78
CA TYR A 59 12.56 6.43 -3.54
C TYR A 59 11.98 7.71 -4.16
N LEU A 60 10.83 7.62 -4.84
CA LEU A 60 10.19 8.76 -5.50
C LEU A 60 9.77 9.84 -4.51
N ILE A 61 9.14 9.46 -3.40
CA ILE A 61 8.69 10.43 -2.40
C ILE A 61 9.88 11.13 -1.76
N ARG A 62 10.97 10.41 -1.45
CA ARG A 62 12.21 11.04 -0.94
C ARG A 62 12.83 12.02 -1.92
N LYS A 63 12.64 11.83 -3.23
CA LYS A 63 13.13 12.76 -4.24
C LYS A 63 12.23 13.99 -4.38
N ILE A 64 10.92 13.80 -4.44
CA ILE A 64 9.94 14.83 -4.82
C ILE A 64 9.48 15.65 -3.60
N TYR A 65 9.26 15.01 -2.47
CA TYR A 65 8.58 15.60 -1.32
C TYR A 65 9.50 15.91 -0.13
N LYS A 66 10.79 16.21 -0.40
CA LYS A 66 11.78 16.55 0.65
C LYS A 66 11.27 17.61 1.64
N ALA A 67 10.61 18.65 1.15
CA ALA A 67 10.06 19.73 1.98
C ALA A 67 8.97 19.23 2.96
N GLN A 68 8.15 18.25 2.55
CA GLN A 68 7.07 17.73 3.39
C GLN A 68 7.59 16.90 4.56
N PHE A 69 8.78 16.29 4.46
CA PHE A 69 9.39 15.57 5.58
C PHE A 69 9.73 16.48 6.76
N TRP A 70 10.04 17.75 6.52
CA TRP A 70 10.27 18.73 7.59
C TRP A 70 9.02 18.95 8.44
N PHE A 71 7.82 18.95 7.84
CA PHE A 71 6.56 19.04 8.57
C PHE A 71 6.39 17.87 9.53
N TYR A 72 6.61 16.65 9.06
CA TYR A 72 6.47 15.46 9.92
C TYR A 72 7.58 15.33 10.96
N HIS A 73 8.78 15.80 10.64
CA HIS A 73 9.89 15.88 11.59
C HIS A 73 9.56 16.81 12.76
N ASN A 74 8.95 17.98 12.50
CA ASN A 74 8.47 18.90 13.54
C ASN A 74 7.35 18.30 14.40
N LEU A 75 6.62 17.31 13.88
CA LEU A 75 5.64 16.52 14.64
C LEU A 75 6.28 15.38 15.46
N GLY A 76 7.61 15.25 15.47
CA GLY A 76 8.33 14.20 16.19
C GLY A 76 8.22 12.81 15.56
N LEU A 77 7.88 12.73 14.27
CA LEU A 77 7.76 11.47 13.54
C LEU A 77 8.96 11.23 12.65
N SER A 78 9.53 10.03 12.73
CA SER A 78 10.60 9.60 11.82
C SER A 78 10.03 9.12 10.49
N GLU A 79 10.79 9.28 9.41
CA GLU A 79 10.42 8.80 8.08
C GLU A 79 10.09 7.31 8.09
N ARG A 80 10.84 6.49 8.84
CA ARG A 80 10.62 5.05 8.93
C ARG A 80 9.23 4.71 9.49
N VAL A 81 8.75 5.48 10.48
CA VAL A 81 7.43 5.28 11.08
C VAL A 81 6.32 5.69 10.09
N LEU A 82 6.51 6.79 9.36
CA LEU A 82 5.54 7.23 8.34
C LEU A 82 5.43 6.23 7.19
N PHE A 83 6.57 5.83 6.62
CA PHE A 83 6.60 4.86 5.52
C PHE A 83 6.14 3.48 5.97
N GLY A 84 6.64 2.97 7.10
CA GLY A 84 6.22 1.68 7.63
C GLY A 84 4.72 1.65 7.93
N GLY A 85 4.20 2.68 8.59
CA GLY A 85 2.77 2.81 8.86
C GLY A 85 1.92 2.89 7.59
N ALA A 86 2.31 3.72 6.63
CA ALA A 86 1.58 3.87 5.38
C ALA A 86 1.66 2.61 4.52
N PHE A 87 2.79 1.91 4.51
CA PHE A 87 2.93 0.61 3.86
C PHE A 87 2.03 -0.46 4.49
N LEU A 88 1.94 -0.52 5.82
CA LEU A 88 1.04 -1.47 6.49
C LEU A 88 -0.43 -1.20 6.15
N ILE A 89 -0.84 0.07 6.10
CA ILE A 89 -2.20 0.45 5.68
C ILE A 89 -2.44 0.03 4.22
N ASP A 90 -1.50 0.33 3.33
CA ASP A 90 -1.59 -0.02 1.92
C ASP A 90 -1.64 -1.53 1.67
N LEU A 91 -0.87 -2.28 2.47
CA LEU A 91 -0.85 -3.74 2.46
C LEU A 91 -2.19 -4.31 2.91
N LEU A 92 -2.74 -3.78 4.01
CA LEU A 92 -4.05 -4.18 4.54
C LEU A 92 -5.16 -3.94 3.51
N ILE A 93 -5.22 -2.73 2.93
CA ILE A 93 -6.20 -2.40 1.88
C ILE A 93 -6.06 -3.35 0.70
N GLY A 94 -4.83 -3.61 0.27
CA GLY A 94 -4.57 -4.49 -0.86
C GLY A 94 -4.97 -5.95 -0.60
N PHE A 95 -4.72 -6.47 0.61
CA PHE A 95 -5.19 -7.80 1.02
C PHE A 95 -6.71 -7.87 1.09
N LEU A 96 -7.37 -6.86 1.65
CA LEU A 96 -8.83 -6.80 1.71
C LEU A 96 -9.44 -6.82 0.30
N LEU A 97 -8.88 -6.06 -0.64
CA LEU A 97 -9.31 -6.06 -2.03
C LEU A 97 -9.12 -7.43 -2.67
N ALA A 98 -7.92 -8.00 -2.59
CA ALA A 98 -7.61 -9.31 -3.16
C ALA A 98 -8.53 -10.41 -2.60
N PHE A 99 -8.71 -10.45 -1.28
CA PHE A 99 -9.57 -11.42 -0.62
C PHE A 99 -11.04 -11.24 -1.00
N SER A 100 -11.54 -10.01 -1.04
CA SER A 100 -12.92 -9.73 -1.44
C SER A 100 -13.17 -10.13 -2.89
N THR A 101 -12.23 -9.87 -3.81
CA THR A 101 -12.33 -10.33 -5.21
C THR A 101 -12.33 -11.85 -5.30
N TYR A 102 -11.46 -12.53 -4.56
CA TYR A 102 -11.45 -13.99 -4.51
C TYR A 102 -12.78 -14.57 -4.00
N GLN A 103 -13.31 -14.04 -2.91
CA GLN A 103 -14.62 -14.48 -2.38
C GLN A 103 -15.74 -14.22 -3.40
N LEU A 104 -15.75 -13.08 -4.06
CA LEU A 104 -16.75 -12.75 -5.08
C LEU A 104 -16.67 -13.70 -6.28
N LEU A 105 -15.47 -14.08 -6.70
CA LEU A 105 -15.26 -15.07 -7.78
C LEU A 105 -15.67 -16.49 -7.40
N LEU A 106 -15.66 -16.86 -6.12
CA LEU A 106 -16.15 -18.16 -5.67
C LEU A 106 -17.68 -18.24 -5.63
N LEU A 107 -18.35 -17.09 -5.55
CA LEU A 107 -19.82 -16.99 -5.47
C LEU A 107 -20.50 -16.88 -6.84
N LEU A 108 -19.74 -16.51 -7.87
CA LEU A 108 -20.18 -16.40 -9.26
C LEU A 108 -19.99 -17.71 -10.02
#